data_AF-D9WRE0-F1
#
_entry.id   AF-D9WRE0-F1
#
_cell.length_a   1.000
_cell.length_b   1.000
_cell.length_c   1.000
_cell.angle_alpha   90.00
_cell.angle_beta   90.00
_cell.angle_gamma   90.00
#
_symmetry.space_group_name_H-M   'P 1'
#
loop_
_entity.id
_entity.type
_entity.pdbx_description
1 polymer ?
#
loop_
_entity_poly.entity_id
_entity_poly.type
_entity_poly.pdbx_seq_one_letter_code
_entity_poly.pdbx_strand_id
1 'polypeptide(L)'
;MSDDRRAWFGAYLARLRRATDRSQRQLAERLCALSGLDSVTRHEISRWERGARVPDAWLPALAQALGVAVGELERAAAYARGESDTAPGGPSASLAELLPPGDPLAPLGARSGRRIAAGTVARLAARVHALRLADDVLAGGNLIGPAFRELGAAVRLYRETSHSEDVGRALLVQIGELAQIAGWIASDAAHHEQAERAYTIGISAARQAGDGPLVAHLAGSLGYQLSNTGREREGLGLALAAVEEAGPDAPAEARALFLDRVAWAHTRAGEAQPAVRALGA
;
A
#
# COMPACT_ATOMS: atom_id res chain seq x y z
N MET A 1 -5.91 17.69 -25.13
CA MET A 1 -6.79 17.05 -24.11
C MET A 1 -7.00 15.56 -24.37
N SER A 2 -7.63 15.11 -25.47
CA SER A 2 -7.82 13.67 -25.73
C SER A 2 -6.49 12.93 -26.06
N ASP A 3 -5.57 13.58 -26.78
CA ASP A 3 -4.26 12.99 -27.11
C ASP A 3 -3.36 12.79 -25.89
N ASP A 4 -3.40 13.69 -24.91
CA ASP A 4 -2.58 13.62 -23.69
C ASP A 4 -3.00 12.41 -22.83
N ARG A 5 -4.32 12.16 -22.72
CA ARG A 5 -4.86 11.01 -21.98
C ARG A 5 -4.51 9.68 -22.67
N ARG A 6 -4.51 9.64 -24.00
CA ARG A 6 -4.07 8.45 -24.76
C ARG A 6 -2.57 8.21 -24.66
N ALA A 7 -1.76 9.27 -24.72
CA ALA A 7 -0.31 9.19 -24.55
C ALA A 7 0.05 8.67 -23.14
N TRP A 8 -0.66 9.14 -22.11
CA TRP A 8 -0.53 8.62 -20.74
C TRP A 8 -0.82 7.12 -20.67
N PHE A 9 -1.94 6.66 -21.25
CA PHE A 9 -2.30 5.25 -21.26
C PHE A 9 -1.24 4.39 -21.97
N GLY A 10 -0.72 4.87 -23.10
CA GLY A 10 0.36 4.19 -23.81
C GLY A 10 1.62 4.05 -22.97
N ALA A 11 2.04 5.12 -22.29
CA ALA A 11 3.19 5.10 -21.40
C ALA A 11 2.97 4.15 -20.19
N TYR A 12 1.76 4.15 -19.63
CA TYR A 12 1.35 3.23 -18.56
C TYR A 12 1.46 1.76 -19.02
N LEU A 13 0.95 1.43 -20.21
CA LEU A 13 1.03 0.07 -20.77
C LEU A 13 2.48 -0.36 -21.03
N ALA A 14 3.32 0.53 -21.57
CA ALA A 14 4.73 0.26 -21.82
C ALA A 14 5.52 -0.02 -20.54
N ARG A 15 5.21 0.70 -19.46
CA ARG A 15 5.80 0.48 -18.14
C ARG A 15 5.43 -0.90 -17.60
N LEU A 16 4.15 -1.27 -17.65
CA LEU A 16 3.69 -2.60 -17.24
C LEU A 16 4.40 -3.71 -18.02
N ARG A 17 4.52 -3.59 -19.34
CA ARG A 17 5.23 -4.59 -20.15
C ARG A 17 6.68 -4.75 -19.71
N ARG A 18 7.40 -3.64 -19.53
CA ARG A 18 8.82 -3.66 -19.12
C ARG A 18 9.02 -4.31 -17.75
N ALA A 19 8.10 -4.11 -16.81
CA ALA A 19 8.14 -4.76 -15.49
C ALA A 19 8.01 -6.30 -15.56
N THR A 20 7.55 -6.83 -16.69
CA THR A 20 7.47 -8.28 -16.94
C THR A 20 8.62 -8.83 -17.78
N ASP A 21 9.66 -8.03 -18.03
CA ASP A 21 10.83 -8.33 -18.87
C ASP A 21 10.51 -8.82 -20.29
N ARG A 22 9.33 -8.45 -20.81
CA ARG A 22 8.88 -8.83 -22.16
C ARG A 22 9.16 -7.73 -23.17
N SER A 23 9.68 -8.09 -24.34
CA SER A 23 9.65 -7.23 -25.53
C SER A 23 8.22 -7.10 -26.08
N GLN A 24 7.97 -6.09 -26.93
CA GLN A 24 6.68 -5.92 -27.61
C GLN A 24 6.28 -7.16 -28.43
N ARG A 25 7.28 -7.85 -29.03
CA ARG A 25 7.06 -9.10 -29.76
C ARG A 25 6.62 -10.24 -28.83
N GLN A 26 7.31 -10.42 -27.71
CA GLN A 26 6.96 -11.45 -26.72
C GLN A 26 5.60 -11.19 -26.06
N LEU A 27 5.23 -9.92 -25.86
CA LEU A 27 3.88 -9.59 -25.38
C LEU A 27 2.83 -9.96 -26.41
N ALA A 28 3.04 -9.63 -27.70
CA ALA A 28 2.12 -10.02 -28.76
C ALA A 28 1.95 -11.54 -28.87
N GLU A 29 3.05 -12.30 -28.86
CA GLU A 29 3.03 -13.77 -28.85
C GLU A 29 2.26 -14.33 -27.66
N ARG A 30 2.45 -13.73 -26.47
CA ARG A 30 1.71 -14.12 -25.28
C ARG A 30 0.22 -13.82 -25.38
N LEU A 31 -0.17 -12.69 -25.97
CA LEU A 31 -1.58 -12.34 -26.17
C LEU A 31 -2.26 -13.32 -27.12
N CYS A 32 -1.61 -13.67 -28.23
CA CYS A 32 -2.15 -14.66 -29.17
C CYS A 32 -2.30 -16.03 -28.51
N ALA A 33 -1.32 -16.44 -27.70
CA ALA A 33 -1.39 -17.70 -26.96
C ALA A 33 -2.52 -17.72 -25.90
N LEU A 34 -2.85 -16.57 -25.29
CA LEU A 34 -3.91 -16.47 -24.29
C LEU A 34 -5.31 -16.36 -24.90
N SER A 35 -5.45 -15.68 -26.04
CA SER A 35 -6.75 -15.46 -26.70
C SER A 35 -7.12 -16.56 -27.71
N GLY A 36 -6.16 -17.36 -28.14
CA GLY A 36 -6.36 -18.33 -29.23
C GLY A 36 -6.51 -17.69 -30.61
N LEU A 37 -6.27 -16.38 -30.74
CA LEU A 37 -6.35 -15.61 -31.99
C LEU A 37 -4.95 -15.12 -32.37
N ASP A 38 -4.57 -15.24 -33.64
CA ASP A 38 -3.25 -14.87 -34.17
C ASP A 38 -3.18 -13.44 -34.75
N SER A 39 -4.11 -12.58 -34.36
CA SER A 39 -4.34 -11.27 -34.99
C SER A 39 -3.54 -10.10 -34.40
N VAL A 40 -2.86 -10.28 -33.26
CA VAL A 40 -2.06 -9.21 -32.63
C VAL A 40 -0.58 -9.38 -32.93
N THR A 41 0.04 -8.31 -33.43
CA THR A 41 1.47 -8.27 -33.73
C THR A 41 2.19 -7.25 -32.85
N ARG A 42 3.53 -7.30 -32.85
CA ARG A 42 4.36 -6.28 -32.19
C ARG A 42 4.00 -4.84 -32.59
N HIS A 43 3.46 -4.62 -33.79
CA HIS A 43 3.07 -3.30 -34.28
C HIS A 43 1.80 -2.80 -33.60
N GLU A 44 0.82 -3.66 -33.29
CA GLU A 44 -0.36 -3.29 -32.51
C GLU A 44 0.06 -2.87 -31.09
N ILE A 45 0.96 -3.64 -30.46
CA ILE A 45 1.53 -3.28 -29.14
C ILE A 45 2.21 -1.91 -29.19
N SER A 46 3.06 -1.68 -30.19
CA SER A 46 3.74 -0.40 -30.40
C SER A 46 2.76 0.77 -30.59
N ARG A 47 1.62 0.54 -31.27
CA ARG A 47 0.58 1.57 -31.45
C ARG A 47 -0.12 1.88 -30.14
N TRP A 48 -0.41 0.86 -29.33
CA TRP A 48 -1.01 1.06 -28.01
C TRP A 48 -0.07 1.81 -27.07
N GLU A 49 1.20 1.42 -27.02
CA GLU A 49 2.21 2.04 -26.16
C GLU A 49 2.55 3.49 -26.53
N ARG A 50 2.34 3.89 -27.78
CA ARG A 50 2.50 5.28 -28.22
C ARG A 50 1.24 6.12 -28.05
N GLY A 51 0.17 5.55 -27.50
CA GLY A 51 -1.13 6.22 -27.39
C GLY A 51 -1.83 6.46 -28.73
N ALA A 52 -1.37 5.84 -29.81
CA ALA A 52 -1.99 5.99 -31.14
C ALA A 52 -3.35 5.30 -31.21
N ARG A 53 -3.60 4.31 -30.33
CA ARG A 53 -4.89 3.64 -30.16
C ARG A 53 -5.01 3.09 -28.74
N VAL A 54 -6.20 3.14 -28.17
CA VAL A 54 -6.52 2.46 -26.91
C VAL A 54 -7.16 1.11 -27.25
N PRO A 55 -6.60 -0.03 -26.80
CA PRO A 55 -7.20 -1.34 -27.01
C PRO A 55 -8.51 -1.48 -26.24
N ASP A 56 -9.41 -2.33 -26.72
CA ASP A 56 -10.70 -2.61 -26.08
C ASP A 56 -10.89 -4.11 -25.85
N ALA A 57 -11.14 -4.86 -26.92
CA ALA A 57 -11.27 -6.32 -26.87
C ALA A 57 -10.05 -7.05 -26.29
N TRP A 58 -8.89 -6.39 -26.26
CA TRP A 58 -7.64 -6.97 -25.76
C TRP A 58 -7.34 -6.64 -24.30
N LEU A 59 -8.14 -5.82 -23.63
CA LEU A 59 -7.90 -5.43 -22.23
C LEU A 59 -7.84 -6.63 -21.27
N PRO A 60 -8.71 -7.65 -21.36
CA PRO A 60 -8.62 -8.81 -20.47
C PRO A 60 -7.34 -9.63 -20.68
N ALA A 61 -6.98 -9.88 -21.94
CA ALA A 61 -5.77 -10.62 -22.29
C ALA A 61 -4.49 -9.84 -21.93
N LEU A 62 -4.50 -8.52 -22.10
CA LEU A 62 -3.41 -7.64 -21.67
C LEU A 62 -3.25 -7.64 -20.16
N ALA A 63 -4.34 -7.54 -19.41
CA ALA A 63 -4.31 -7.58 -17.95
C ALA A 63 -3.67 -8.90 -17.45
N GLN A 64 -4.10 -10.03 -18.03
CA GLN A 64 -3.52 -11.33 -17.70
C GLN A 64 -2.05 -11.48 -18.12
N ALA A 65 -1.68 -11.00 -19.31
CA ALA A 65 -0.31 -11.07 -19.80
C ALA A 65 0.66 -10.17 -19.01
N LEU A 66 0.16 -9.06 -18.45
CA LEU A 66 0.92 -8.06 -17.71
C LEU A 66 0.85 -8.25 -16.19
N GLY A 67 0.01 -9.17 -15.70
CA GLY A 67 -0.11 -9.47 -14.27
C GLY A 67 -0.84 -8.38 -13.47
N VAL A 68 -1.75 -7.63 -14.09
CA VAL A 68 -2.56 -6.58 -13.45
C VAL A 68 -4.04 -6.96 -13.43
N ALA A 69 -4.84 -6.32 -12.57
CA ALA A 69 -6.28 -6.55 -12.53
C ALA A 69 -6.96 -5.99 -13.79
N VAL A 70 -7.89 -6.75 -14.39
CA VAL A 70 -8.59 -6.32 -15.61
C VAL A 70 -9.33 -4.99 -15.45
N GLY A 71 -10.00 -4.81 -14.30
CA GLY A 71 -10.73 -3.57 -14.00
C GLY A 71 -9.82 -2.34 -13.84
N GLU A 72 -8.54 -2.51 -13.50
CA GLU A 72 -7.57 -1.41 -13.47
C GLU A 72 -7.27 -0.93 -14.89
N LEU A 73 -7.02 -1.86 -15.81
CA LEU A 73 -6.70 -1.55 -17.20
C LEU A 73 -7.92 -1.01 -17.96
N GLU A 74 -9.13 -1.48 -17.64
CA GLU A 74 -10.39 -0.96 -18.17
C GLU A 74 -10.65 0.50 -17.74
N ARG A 75 -10.43 0.83 -16.46
CA ARG A 75 -10.55 2.21 -15.98
C ARG A 75 -9.51 3.14 -16.63
N ALA A 76 -8.28 2.65 -16.80
CA ALA A 76 -7.23 3.40 -17.51
C ALA A 76 -7.61 3.63 -18.98
N ALA A 77 -8.22 2.65 -19.64
CA ALA A 77 -8.70 2.78 -21.01
C ALA A 77 -9.89 3.76 -21.13
N ALA A 78 -10.85 3.70 -20.20
CA ALA A 78 -11.99 4.62 -20.15
C ALA A 78 -11.55 6.09 -19.97
N TYR A 79 -10.58 6.32 -19.08
CA TYR A 79 -9.96 7.65 -18.93
C TYR A 79 -9.29 8.13 -20.23
N ALA A 80 -8.52 7.26 -20.87
CA ALA A 80 -7.85 7.54 -22.14
C ALA A 80 -8.81 7.89 -23.28
N ARG A 81 -10.03 7.33 -23.25
CA ARG A 81 -11.11 7.60 -24.21
C ARG A 81 -11.91 8.86 -23.88
N GLY A 82 -11.74 9.43 -22.69
CA GLY A 82 -12.55 10.55 -22.21
C GLY A 82 -13.93 10.14 -21.72
N GLU A 83 -14.16 8.84 -21.50
CA GLU A 83 -15.39 8.29 -20.92
C GLU A 83 -15.41 8.46 -19.38
N SER A 84 -14.24 8.77 -18.79
CA SER A 84 -14.09 9.17 -17.41
C SER A 84 -13.14 10.37 -17.31
N ASP A 85 -13.46 11.32 -16.43
CA ASP A 85 -12.62 12.49 -16.15
C ASP A 85 -11.59 12.26 -15.03
N THR A 86 -11.73 11.16 -14.30
CA THR A 86 -10.77 10.75 -13.29
C THR A 86 -9.73 9.84 -13.93
N ALA A 87 -8.49 10.34 -13.97
CA ALA A 87 -7.35 9.46 -14.18
C ALA A 87 -7.35 8.45 -13.02
N PRO A 88 -7.27 7.14 -13.27
CA PRO A 88 -7.11 6.18 -12.18
C PRO A 88 -5.87 6.57 -11.37
N GLY A 89 -6.06 6.86 -10.08
CA GLY A 89 -5.02 7.37 -9.18
C GLY A 89 -5.05 8.88 -8.85
N GLY A 90 -6.17 9.59 -9.07
CA GLY A 90 -6.35 11.00 -8.64
C GLY A 90 -7.12 11.18 -7.30
N PRO A 91 -6.86 12.23 -6.50
CA PRO A 91 -7.20 12.26 -5.08
C PRO A 91 -8.49 13.03 -4.75
N SER A 92 -9.50 12.30 -4.28
CA SER A 92 -10.47 12.78 -3.28
C SER A 92 -11.10 11.55 -2.65
N ALA A 93 -10.44 11.03 -1.61
CA ALA A 93 -10.83 9.79 -0.95
C ALA A 93 -10.37 9.83 0.51
N SER A 94 -11.30 9.64 1.45
CA SER A 94 -11.00 9.57 2.88
C SER A 94 -10.13 8.33 3.20
N LEU A 95 -9.44 8.30 4.34
CA LEU A 95 -8.52 7.22 4.74
C LEU A 95 -9.19 5.81 4.77
N ALA A 96 -10.53 5.71 4.71
CA ALA A 96 -11.28 4.46 4.53
C ALA A 96 -11.27 3.91 3.08
N GLU A 97 -11.08 4.78 2.08
CA GLU A 97 -11.06 4.46 0.64
C GLU A 97 -9.66 4.14 0.10
N LEU A 98 -8.60 4.48 0.85
CA LEU A 98 -7.19 4.22 0.51
C LEU A 98 -6.67 2.84 0.97
N LEU A 99 -7.53 2.04 1.61
CA LEU A 99 -7.20 0.67 2.02
C LEU A 99 -7.88 -0.32 1.07
N PRO A 100 -7.20 -1.40 0.63
CA PRO A 100 -7.82 -2.44 -0.17
C PRO A 100 -9.07 -2.99 0.53
N PRO A 101 -10.16 -3.28 -0.21
CA PRO A 101 -11.37 -3.85 0.38
C PRO A 101 -11.07 -5.25 0.91
N GLY A 102 -11.28 -5.42 2.22
CA GLY A 102 -11.10 -6.68 2.93
C GLY A 102 -10.26 -6.45 4.17
N ASP A 103 -10.86 -6.68 5.33
CA ASP A 103 -10.12 -6.75 6.59
C ASP A 103 -9.14 -7.94 6.51
N PRO A 104 -7.80 -7.73 6.46
CA PRO A 104 -6.83 -8.82 6.45
C PRO A 104 -6.83 -9.61 7.76
N LEU A 105 -7.64 -9.21 8.73
CA LEU A 105 -7.90 -9.90 10.00
C LEU A 105 -9.29 -10.53 10.06
N ALA A 106 -10.09 -10.44 9.00
CA ALA A 106 -11.43 -11.05 8.96
C ALA A 106 -11.33 -12.56 9.25
N PRO A 107 -12.18 -13.13 10.14
CA PRO A 107 -12.13 -14.54 10.48
C PRO A 107 -12.36 -15.42 9.25
N LEU A 108 -11.48 -16.41 9.04
CA LEU A 108 -11.78 -17.53 8.16
C LEU A 108 -12.73 -18.47 8.91
N GLY A 109 -13.81 -18.91 8.26
CA GLY A 109 -14.89 -19.65 8.91
C GLY A 109 -14.42 -20.85 9.76
N ALA A 110 -15.15 -21.06 10.88
CA ALA A 110 -15.02 -22.08 11.92
C ALA A 110 -13.89 -21.88 12.97
N ARG A 111 -14.30 -21.33 14.14
CA ARG A 111 -13.49 -21.13 15.34
C ARG A 111 -13.16 -22.45 16.03
N SER A 112 -11.86 -22.75 16.20
CA SER A 112 -11.35 -23.88 16.99
C SER A 112 -10.77 -23.40 18.33
N GLY A 113 -11.64 -23.33 19.34
CA GLY A 113 -11.44 -23.89 20.69
C GLY A 113 -10.28 -23.50 21.62
N ARG A 114 -9.22 -22.78 21.22
CA ARG A 114 -8.15 -22.35 22.15
C ARG A 114 -8.36 -20.91 22.59
N ARG A 115 -8.71 -20.71 23.88
CA ARG A 115 -8.73 -19.39 24.50
C ARG A 115 -7.31 -18.87 24.68
N ILE A 116 -7.02 -17.68 24.16
CA ILE A 116 -5.75 -17.02 24.40
C ILE A 116 -5.77 -16.34 25.77
N ALA A 117 -4.72 -16.56 26.57
CA ALA A 117 -4.49 -15.86 27.82
C ALA A 117 -3.66 -14.57 27.61
N ALA A 118 -3.81 -13.61 28.52
CA ALA A 118 -3.12 -12.31 28.50
C ALA A 118 -1.58 -12.41 28.37
N GLY A 119 -0.98 -13.51 28.86
CA GLY A 119 0.47 -13.74 28.73
C GLY A 119 0.98 -13.82 27.28
N THR A 120 0.11 -14.17 26.32
CA THR A 120 0.48 -14.17 24.89
C THR A 120 0.64 -12.76 24.34
N VAL A 121 -0.20 -11.81 24.77
CA VAL A 121 -0.10 -10.39 24.38
C VAL A 121 1.20 -9.80 24.90
N ALA A 122 1.52 -10.05 26.18
CA ALA A 122 2.77 -9.57 26.79
C ALA A 122 4.01 -10.09 26.04
N ARG A 123 3.99 -11.36 25.60
CA ARG A 123 5.08 -11.93 24.80
C ARG A 123 5.19 -11.29 23.41
N LEU A 124 4.07 -10.91 22.78
CA LEU A 124 4.10 -10.18 21.51
C LEU A 124 4.69 -8.78 21.69
N ALA A 125 4.29 -8.07 22.75
CA ALA A 125 4.85 -6.76 23.08
C ALA A 125 6.37 -6.81 23.31
N ALA A 126 6.86 -7.82 24.04
CA ALA A 126 8.30 -8.03 24.23
C ALA A 126 9.05 -8.25 22.90
N ARG A 127 8.41 -8.90 21.92
CA ARG A 127 9.02 -9.17 20.60
C ARG A 127 9.01 -7.95 19.69
N VAL A 128 7.95 -7.14 19.73
CA VAL A 128 7.93 -5.81 19.08
C VAL A 128 9.10 -4.98 19.59
N HIS A 129 9.25 -4.90 20.91
CA HIS A 129 10.33 -4.13 21.53
C HIS A 129 11.72 -4.66 21.11
N ALA A 130 11.90 -5.98 21.11
CA ALA A 130 13.16 -6.59 20.65
C ALA A 130 13.47 -6.30 19.17
N LEU A 131 12.46 -6.27 18.30
CA LEU A 131 12.65 -5.93 16.88
C LEU A 131 13.04 -4.46 16.69
N ARG A 132 12.46 -3.52 17.47
CA ARG A 132 12.85 -2.11 17.43
C ARG A 132 14.31 -1.91 17.83
N LEU A 133 14.72 -2.52 18.95
CA LEU A 133 16.12 -2.48 19.39
C LEU A 133 17.07 -3.12 18.37
N ALA A 134 16.62 -4.18 17.70
CA ALA A 134 17.42 -4.83 16.67
C ALA A 134 17.57 -3.95 15.42
N ASP A 135 16.52 -3.24 15.00
CA ASP A 135 16.54 -2.31 13.87
C ASP A 135 17.50 -1.13 14.13
N ASP A 136 17.50 -0.56 15.34
CA ASP A 136 18.41 0.51 15.74
C ASP A 136 19.91 0.11 15.63
N VAL A 137 20.21 -1.19 15.69
CA VAL A 137 21.60 -1.72 15.70
C VAL A 137 21.97 -2.40 14.38
N LEU A 138 21.02 -3.00 13.67
CA LEU A 138 21.25 -3.85 12.49
C LEU A 138 20.73 -3.17 11.22
N ALA A 139 21.54 -2.30 10.62
CA ALA A 139 21.22 -1.60 9.36
C ALA A 139 21.27 -2.47 8.09
N GLY A 140 20.85 -3.75 8.13
CA GLY A 140 20.88 -4.64 6.97
C GLY A 140 19.67 -5.58 6.93
N GLY A 141 19.08 -5.78 5.74
CA GLY A 141 17.80 -6.47 5.46
C GLY A 141 17.59 -7.91 5.97
N ASN A 142 18.45 -8.41 6.85
CA ASN A 142 18.32 -9.66 7.58
C ASN A 142 17.12 -9.70 8.56
N LEU A 143 16.52 -8.55 8.90
CA LEU A 143 15.36 -8.46 9.79
C LEU A 143 14.01 -8.63 9.09
N ILE A 144 13.94 -8.53 7.75
CA ILE A 144 12.68 -8.67 7.00
C ILE A 144 12.03 -10.03 7.29
N GLY A 145 12.79 -11.12 7.10
CA GLY A 145 12.29 -12.48 7.31
C GLY A 145 11.73 -12.70 8.73
N PRO A 146 12.52 -12.41 9.80
CA PRO A 146 12.03 -12.44 11.17
C PRO A 146 10.77 -11.59 11.40
N ALA A 147 10.77 -10.31 11.02
CA ALA A 147 9.66 -9.40 11.29
C ALA A 147 8.35 -9.86 10.64
N PHE A 148 8.38 -10.27 9.36
CA PHE A 148 7.19 -10.75 8.66
C PHE A 148 6.70 -12.11 9.17
N ARG A 149 7.60 -12.98 9.66
CA ARG A 149 7.19 -14.22 10.35
C ARG A 149 6.40 -13.91 11.62
N GLU A 150 6.83 -12.89 12.38
CA GLU A 150 6.11 -12.49 13.59
C GLU A 150 4.76 -11.87 13.30
N LEU A 151 4.71 -10.94 12.34
CA LEU A 151 3.46 -10.35 11.90
C LEU A 151 2.48 -11.44 11.44
N GLY A 152 2.92 -12.35 10.57
CA GLY A 152 2.09 -13.45 10.09
C GLY A 152 1.61 -14.39 11.20
N ALA A 153 2.46 -14.68 12.20
CA ALA A 153 2.08 -15.49 13.34
C ALA A 153 1.03 -14.79 14.23
N ALA A 154 1.18 -13.49 14.48
CA ALA A 154 0.22 -12.70 15.26
C ALA A 154 -1.14 -12.59 14.54
N VAL A 155 -1.14 -12.37 13.22
CA VAL A 155 -2.36 -12.34 12.40
C VAL A 155 -3.09 -13.69 12.44
N ARG A 156 -2.37 -14.82 12.24
CA ARG A 156 -2.97 -16.16 12.37
C ARG A 156 -3.53 -16.39 13.77
N LEU A 157 -2.78 -16.00 14.79
CA LEU A 157 -3.20 -16.14 16.18
C LEU A 157 -4.53 -15.41 16.44
N TYR A 158 -4.69 -14.19 15.96
CA TYR A 158 -5.95 -13.45 16.07
C TYR A 158 -7.10 -14.14 15.30
N ARG A 159 -6.85 -14.60 14.07
CA ARG A 159 -7.89 -15.18 13.20
C ARG A 159 -8.34 -16.57 13.62
N GLU A 160 -7.44 -17.39 14.14
CA GLU A 160 -7.66 -18.83 14.35
C GLU A 160 -8.11 -19.17 15.79
N THR A 161 -8.15 -18.20 16.70
CA THR A 161 -8.46 -18.43 18.11
C THR A 161 -9.70 -17.69 18.58
N SER A 162 -10.21 -18.10 19.74
CA SER A 162 -11.26 -17.35 20.45
C SER A 162 -10.61 -16.51 21.56
N HIS A 163 -10.98 -15.25 21.65
CA HIS A 163 -10.50 -14.30 22.65
C HIS A 163 -11.66 -13.49 23.21
N SER A 164 -11.52 -12.97 24.43
CA SER A 164 -12.41 -11.90 24.90
C SER A 164 -12.20 -10.65 24.07
N GLU A 165 -13.12 -9.69 24.18
CA GLU A 165 -13.00 -8.40 23.48
C GLU A 165 -11.72 -7.67 23.88
N ASP A 166 -11.41 -7.59 25.18
CA ASP A 166 -10.19 -6.94 25.68
C ASP A 166 -8.91 -7.59 25.17
N VAL A 167 -8.86 -8.93 25.15
CA VAL A 167 -7.69 -9.66 24.63
C VAL A 167 -7.59 -9.50 23.13
N GLY A 168 -8.72 -9.51 22.41
CA GLY A 168 -8.77 -9.25 20.97
C GLY A 168 -8.24 -7.86 20.63
N ARG A 169 -8.72 -6.83 21.33
CA ARG A 169 -8.24 -5.45 21.17
C ARG A 169 -6.75 -5.33 21.43
N ALA A 170 -6.26 -5.92 22.52
CA ALA A 170 -4.84 -5.88 22.84
C ALA A 170 -3.99 -6.63 21.80
N LEU A 171 -4.47 -7.76 21.26
CA LEU A 171 -3.81 -8.46 20.16
C LEU A 171 -3.76 -7.61 18.88
N LEU A 172 -4.85 -6.92 18.54
CA LEU A 172 -4.92 -6.01 17.40
C LEU A 172 -3.90 -4.87 17.50
N VAL A 173 -3.76 -4.26 18.69
CA VAL A 173 -2.69 -3.27 18.95
C VAL A 173 -1.32 -3.88 18.67
N GLN A 174 -1.03 -5.08 19.18
CA GLN A 174 0.26 -5.73 18.92
C GLN A 174 0.49 -6.10 17.45
N ILE A 175 -0.56 -6.45 16.71
CA ILE A 175 -0.48 -6.65 15.25
C ILE A 175 -0.13 -5.34 14.56
N GLY A 176 -0.76 -4.23 14.95
CA GLY A 176 -0.44 -2.89 14.42
C GLY A 176 1.01 -2.51 14.69
N GLU A 177 1.51 -2.75 15.90
CA GLU A 177 2.88 -2.44 16.28
C GLU A 177 3.92 -3.32 15.55
N LEU A 178 3.63 -4.61 15.36
CA LEU A 178 4.47 -5.51 14.53
C LEU A 178 4.45 -5.10 13.05
N ALA A 179 3.28 -4.70 12.54
CA ALA A 179 3.12 -4.24 11.17
C ALA A 179 3.90 -2.95 10.92
N GLN A 180 3.94 -2.03 11.89
CA GLN A 180 4.72 -0.81 11.81
C GLN A 180 6.21 -1.13 11.61
N ILE A 181 6.82 -1.88 12.53
CA ILE A 181 8.24 -2.19 12.44
C ILE A 181 8.58 -3.06 11.22
N ALA A 182 7.73 -4.02 10.86
CA ALA A 182 7.94 -4.83 9.64
C ALA A 182 7.84 -3.99 8.37
N GLY A 183 6.91 -3.03 8.33
CA GLY A 183 6.77 -2.08 7.24
C GLY A 183 7.99 -1.16 7.12
N TRP A 184 8.48 -0.65 8.25
CA TRP A 184 9.67 0.21 8.31
C TRP A 184 10.91 -0.50 7.76
N ILE A 185 11.22 -1.68 8.31
CA ILE A 185 12.36 -2.51 7.88
C ILE A 185 12.28 -2.83 6.38
N ALA A 186 11.10 -3.19 5.87
CA ALA A 186 10.92 -3.47 4.44
C ALA A 186 11.07 -2.22 3.57
N SER A 187 10.63 -1.06 4.06
CA SER A 187 10.74 0.22 3.34
C SER A 187 12.20 0.61 3.16
N ASP A 188 12.98 0.57 4.24
CA ASP A 188 14.41 0.89 4.25
C ASP A 188 15.23 -0.07 3.39
N ALA A 189 14.80 -1.33 3.31
CA ALA A 189 15.38 -2.33 2.41
C ALA A 189 14.86 -2.28 0.96
N ALA A 190 14.13 -1.22 0.58
CA ALA A 190 13.54 -1.01 -0.75
C ALA A 190 12.52 -2.08 -1.21
N HIS A 191 11.96 -2.86 -0.29
CA HIS A 191 10.86 -3.79 -0.55
C HIS A 191 9.49 -3.11 -0.40
N HIS A 192 9.28 -2.02 -1.16
CA HIS A 192 8.16 -1.09 -0.99
C HIS A 192 6.76 -1.74 -1.02
N GLU A 193 6.56 -2.76 -1.86
CA GLU A 193 5.29 -3.48 -1.90
C GLU A 193 5.03 -4.31 -0.64
N GLN A 194 6.08 -4.93 -0.06
CA GLN A 194 5.95 -5.67 1.19
C GLN A 194 5.67 -4.71 2.35
N ALA A 195 6.33 -3.55 2.35
CA ALA A 195 6.11 -2.50 3.32
C ALA A 195 4.67 -1.96 3.25
N GLU A 196 4.15 -1.62 2.07
CA GLU A 196 2.78 -1.12 1.89
C GLU A 196 1.73 -2.14 2.37
N ARG A 197 1.95 -3.45 2.10
CA ARG A 197 1.11 -4.52 2.63
C ARG A 197 1.15 -4.59 4.16
N ALA A 198 2.35 -4.50 4.76
CA ALA A 198 2.49 -4.51 6.21
C ALA A 198 1.76 -3.32 6.85
N TYR A 199 2.02 -2.09 6.36
CA TYR A 199 1.34 -0.90 6.86
C TYR A 199 -0.18 -1.00 6.73
N THR A 200 -0.69 -1.49 5.61
CA THR A 200 -2.13 -1.71 5.40
C THR A 200 -2.74 -2.66 6.44
N ILE A 201 -2.07 -3.79 6.72
CA ILE A 201 -2.49 -4.73 7.76
C ILE A 201 -2.53 -4.03 9.12
N GLY A 202 -1.49 -3.27 9.45
CA GLY A 202 -1.41 -2.54 10.69
C GLY A 202 -2.51 -1.50 10.85
N ILE A 203 -2.79 -0.71 9.81
CA ILE A 203 -3.82 0.33 9.83
C ILE A 203 -5.19 -0.29 10.14
N SER A 204 -5.50 -1.40 9.47
CA SER A 204 -6.74 -2.13 9.73
C SER A 204 -6.83 -2.64 11.17
N ALA A 205 -5.71 -3.19 11.69
CA ALA A 205 -5.64 -3.69 13.06
C ALA A 205 -5.86 -2.56 14.09
N ALA A 206 -5.15 -1.44 13.93
CA ALA A 206 -5.22 -0.30 14.84
C ALA A 206 -6.60 0.36 14.83
N ARG A 207 -7.26 0.45 13.66
CA ARG A 207 -8.65 0.91 13.54
C ARG A 207 -9.62 0.02 14.29
N GLN A 208 -9.52 -1.29 14.12
CA GLN A 208 -10.35 -2.25 14.86
C GLN A 208 -10.10 -2.20 16.37
N ALA A 209 -8.88 -1.85 16.78
CA ALA A 209 -8.54 -1.65 18.18
C ALA A 209 -9.05 -0.31 18.76
N GLY A 210 -9.42 0.65 17.90
CA GLY A 210 -9.74 2.02 18.30
C GLY A 210 -8.51 2.84 18.71
N ASP A 211 -7.34 2.52 18.18
CA ASP A 211 -6.06 3.19 18.51
C ASP A 211 -5.67 4.21 17.43
N GLY A 212 -6.27 5.40 17.51
CA GLY A 212 -6.03 6.50 16.55
C GLY A 212 -4.56 6.90 16.38
N PRO A 213 -3.80 7.11 17.47
CA PRO A 213 -2.36 7.40 17.38
C PRO A 213 -1.57 6.31 16.62
N LEU A 214 -1.88 5.03 16.84
CA LEU A 214 -1.23 3.95 16.09
C LEU A 214 -1.63 3.96 14.60
N VAL A 215 -2.90 4.21 14.28
CA VAL A 215 -3.35 4.38 12.88
C VAL A 215 -2.56 5.50 12.20
N ALA A 216 -2.45 6.65 12.84
CA ALA A 216 -1.71 7.80 12.35
C ALA A 216 -0.23 7.48 12.12
N HIS A 217 0.41 6.76 13.04
CA HIS A 217 1.81 6.36 12.90
C HIS A 217 2.05 5.45 11.68
N LEU A 218 1.19 4.47 11.47
CA LEU A 218 1.27 3.57 10.32
C LEU A 218 0.99 4.31 9.00
N ALA A 219 -0.05 5.15 8.96
CA ALA A 219 -0.41 5.94 7.79
C ALA A 219 0.68 6.98 7.44
N GLY A 220 1.25 7.66 8.43
CA GLY A 220 2.35 8.61 8.24
C GLY A 220 3.64 7.94 7.76
N SER A 221 3.93 6.72 8.22
CA SER A 221 5.08 5.94 7.75
C SER A 221 4.92 5.47 6.30
N LEU A 222 3.72 5.02 5.92
CA LEU A 222 3.40 4.74 4.52
C LEU A 222 3.47 6.01 3.68
N GLY A 223 2.90 7.12 4.16
CA GLY A 223 2.95 8.42 3.49
C GLY A 223 4.39 8.86 3.22
N TYR A 224 5.27 8.74 4.21
CA TYR A 224 6.70 9.00 4.07
C TYR A 224 7.36 8.14 2.99
N GLN A 225 7.09 6.83 2.96
CA GLN A 225 7.59 5.96 1.89
C GLN A 225 7.14 6.48 0.52
N LEU A 226 5.83 6.71 0.34
CA LEU A 226 5.28 7.15 -0.94
C LEU A 226 5.86 8.49 -1.40
N SER A 227 6.12 9.41 -0.46
CA SER A 227 6.80 10.67 -0.72
C SER A 227 8.23 10.53 -1.20
N ASN A 228 8.89 9.41 -0.93
CA ASN A 228 10.26 9.15 -1.36
C ASN A 228 10.35 8.23 -2.60
N THR A 229 9.26 7.57 -2.99
CA THR A 229 9.24 6.57 -4.08
C THR A 229 8.45 7.01 -5.33
N GLY A 230 8.30 8.31 -5.57
CA GLY A 230 7.64 8.86 -6.77
C GLY A 230 6.10 8.90 -6.71
N ARG A 231 5.53 8.78 -5.51
CA ARG A 231 4.09 8.91 -5.22
C ARG A 231 3.84 10.10 -4.28
N GLU A 232 4.51 11.23 -4.54
CA GLU A 232 4.60 12.37 -3.61
C GLU A 232 3.25 12.93 -3.17
N ARG A 233 2.32 13.13 -4.11
CA ARG A 233 0.98 13.68 -3.82
C ARG A 233 0.15 12.74 -2.95
N GLU A 234 0.29 11.44 -3.17
CA GLU A 234 -0.41 10.43 -2.38
C GLU A 234 0.19 10.31 -0.98
N GLY A 235 1.53 10.37 -0.89
CA GLY A 235 2.24 10.43 0.38
C GLY A 235 1.84 11.65 1.22
N LEU A 236 1.66 12.81 0.58
CA LEU A 236 1.13 14.02 1.23
C LEU A 236 -0.31 13.83 1.73
N GLY A 237 -1.18 13.25 0.90
CA GLY A 237 -2.56 12.96 1.31
C GLY A 237 -2.63 12.06 2.55
N LEU A 238 -1.81 11.00 2.58
CA LEU A 238 -1.71 10.11 3.74
C LEU A 238 -1.14 10.79 4.99
N ALA A 239 -0.11 11.64 4.84
CA ALA A 239 0.48 12.36 5.96
C ALA A 239 -0.52 13.33 6.60
N LEU A 240 -1.31 14.05 5.78
CA LEU A 240 -2.36 14.94 6.29
C LEU A 240 -3.47 14.14 6.99
N ALA A 241 -3.93 13.04 6.38
CA ALA A 241 -4.94 12.18 6.99
C ALA A 241 -4.46 11.55 8.32
N ALA A 242 -3.17 11.27 8.46
CA ALA A 242 -2.59 10.77 9.70
C ALA A 242 -2.72 11.80 10.84
N VAL A 243 -2.49 13.09 10.58
CA VAL A 243 -2.66 14.15 11.59
C VAL A 243 -4.12 14.26 12.02
N GLU A 244 -5.06 14.16 11.08
CA GLU A 244 -6.50 14.21 11.38
C GLU A 244 -6.94 13.00 12.23
N GLU A 245 -6.51 11.79 11.87
CA GLU A 245 -6.86 10.55 12.56
C GLU A 245 -6.24 10.45 13.96
N ALA A 246 -5.05 11.02 14.17
CA ALA A 246 -4.44 11.11 15.51
C ALA A 246 -5.33 11.88 16.49
N GLY A 247 -6.04 12.89 15.99
CA GLY A 247 -6.89 13.76 16.79
C GLY A 247 -6.12 14.72 17.72
N PRO A 248 -6.84 15.62 18.41
CA PRO A 248 -6.25 16.64 19.26
C PRO A 248 -5.62 16.07 20.54
N ASP A 249 -6.09 14.91 20.99
CA ASP A 249 -5.65 14.27 22.25
C ASP A 249 -4.44 13.35 22.07
N ALA A 250 -3.89 13.23 20.85
CA ALA A 250 -2.69 12.46 20.61
C ALA A 250 -1.50 12.99 21.43
N PRO A 251 -0.63 12.11 21.96
CA PRO A 251 0.57 12.51 22.68
C PRO A 251 1.41 13.52 21.89
N ALA A 252 2.03 14.47 22.59
CA ALA A 252 2.77 15.58 21.96
C ALA A 252 3.89 15.08 21.05
N GLU A 253 4.61 14.03 21.45
CA GLU A 253 5.67 13.41 20.66
C GLU A 253 5.12 12.77 19.37
N ALA A 254 3.96 12.13 19.45
CA ALA A 254 3.31 11.53 18.28
C ALA A 254 2.83 12.61 17.29
N ARG A 255 2.20 13.68 17.81
CA ARG A 255 1.80 14.84 17.00
C ARG A 255 2.99 15.48 16.29
N ALA A 256 4.11 15.67 16.99
CA ALA A 256 5.33 16.21 16.40
C ALA A 256 5.85 15.33 15.25
N LEU A 257 5.88 14.00 15.43
CA LEU A 257 6.25 13.06 14.37
C LEU A 257 5.32 13.18 13.15
N PHE A 258 4.01 13.28 13.34
CA PHE A 258 3.06 13.34 12.22
C PHE A 258 3.19 14.67 11.45
N LEU A 259 3.38 15.77 12.16
CA LEU A 259 3.65 17.08 11.55
C LEU A 259 4.98 17.11 10.80
N ASP A 260 6.02 16.44 11.30
CA ASP A 260 7.28 16.24 10.57
C ASP A 260 7.04 15.48 9.25
N ARG A 261 6.24 14.40 9.26
CA ARG A 261 5.89 13.68 8.02
C ARG A 261 5.13 14.56 7.03
N VAL A 262 4.21 15.41 7.50
CA VAL A 262 3.49 16.39 6.66
C VAL A 262 4.46 17.40 6.05
N ALA A 263 5.36 17.96 6.86
CA ALA A 263 6.36 18.90 6.39
C ALA A 263 7.28 18.28 5.34
N TRP A 264 7.73 17.04 5.57
CA TRP A 264 8.53 16.29 4.61
C TRP A 264 7.76 16.05 3.31
N ALA A 265 6.51 15.61 3.39
CA ALA A 265 5.70 15.34 2.21
C ALA A 265 5.45 16.61 1.37
N HIS A 266 5.19 17.76 2.00
CA HIS A 266 5.12 19.05 1.32
C HIS A 266 6.46 19.41 0.65
N THR A 267 7.58 19.17 1.33
CA THR A 267 8.91 19.40 0.76
C THR A 267 9.13 18.55 -0.49
N ARG A 268 8.77 17.26 -0.45
CA ARG A 268 8.85 16.34 -1.58
C ARG A 268 7.93 16.74 -2.72
N ALA A 269 6.78 17.34 -2.43
CA ALA A 269 5.85 17.90 -3.41
C ALA A 269 6.29 19.26 -4.00
N GLY A 270 7.38 19.87 -3.51
CA GLY A 270 7.85 21.19 -3.95
C GLY A 270 7.11 22.37 -3.29
N GLU A 271 6.43 22.13 -2.16
CA GLU A 271 5.55 23.10 -1.48
C GLU A 271 6.22 23.68 -0.22
N ALA A 272 7.17 24.59 -0.42
CA ALA A 272 8.02 25.11 0.66
C ALA A 272 7.26 25.84 1.78
N GLN A 273 6.27 26.68 1.46
CA GLN A 273 5.52 27.42 2.49
C GLN A 273 4.64 26.50 3.35
N PRO A 274 3.83 25.58 2.79
CA PRO A 274 3.15 24.56 3.57
C PRO A 274 4.08 23.72 4.45
N ALA A 275 5.27 23.35 3.95
CA ALA A 275 6.25 22.60 4.74
C ALA A 275 6.71 23.37 6.00
N VAL A 276 7.07 24.65 5.87
CA VAL A 276 7.48 25.49 7.02
C VAL A 276 6.34 25.68 8.02
N ARG A 277 5.10 25.83 7.54
CA ARG A 277 3.93 25.94 8.42
C ARG A 277 3.71 24.66 9.23
N ALA A 278 3.86 23.49 8.61
CA ALA A 278 3.72 22.23 9.30
C ALA A 278 4.79 22.03 10.39
N LEU A 279 6.04 22.46 10.15
CA LEU A 279 7.12 22.40 11.15
C LEU A 279 6.90 23.34 12.37
N GLY A 280 6.12 24.40 12.20
CA GLY A 280 5.90 25.42 13.24
C GLY A 280 4.60 25.28 14.03
N ALA A 281 3.81 24.23 13.78
CA ALA A 281 2.51 23.96 14.40
C ALA A 281 2.61 23.10 15.67
#